data_AF-A0A2R5FPR9-F1
#
_entry.id   AF-A0A2R5FPR9-F1
#
_cell.length_a   1.000
_cell.length_b   1.000
_cell.length_c   1.000
_cell.angle_alpha   90.00
_cell.angle_beta   90.00
_cell.angle_gamma   90.00
#
_symmetry.space_group_name_H-M   'P 1'
#
loop_
_entity.id
_entity.type
_entity.pdbx_description
1 polymer ?
#
loop_
_entity_poly.entity_id
_entity_poly.type
_entity_poly.pdbx_seq_one_letter_code
_entity_poly.pdbx_strand_id
1 'polypeptide(L)'
;MNLLELANSINEVFKQSKQFYEAGIESFKLAIAADKEAGEMLIKVKSSLPYGQFGDWVSKNCDFTHRHANRLMLIAKNWEKIIATLDTRDESESLLPSLRTALALAAAEPKPEAPPPEPTPKYKVALKGHACYGETVEVKEELNKGDVLVCKTSKGEIPFLKKELIPESQLLESVDAEIIDVEVEDISEQLKEAIALVIEYLPEVELKAVLAASLSIGKEHLPSDAQSTAARLIGGQDLAILGQG
;
A
#
# COMPACT_ATOMS: atom_id res chain seq x y z
N MET A 1 -38.13 -26.02 1.94
CA MET A 1 -36.73 -26.44 2.17
C MET A 1 -36.53 -26.56 3.67
N ASN A 2 -36.08 -27.71 4.16
CA ASN A 2 -35.83 -27.94 5.59
C ASN A 2 -34.51 -27.25 6.01
N LEU A 3 -34.43 -26.74 7.24
CA LEU A 3 -33.19 -26.15 7.77
C LEU A 3 -31.99 -27.10 7.70
N LEU A 4 -32.24 -28.41 7.83
CA LEU A 4 -31.19 -29.43 7.69
C LEU A 4 -30.65 -29.51 6.25
N GLU A 5 -31.52 -29.41 5.25
CA GLU A 5 -31.13 -29.41 3.83
C GLU A 5 -30.32 -28.16 3.49
N LEU A 6 -30.75 -27.00 4.02
CA LEU A 6 -30.03 -25.74 3.86
C LEU A 6 -28.64 -25.79 4.49
N ALA A 7 -28.52 -26.31 5.72
CA ALA A 7 -27.24 -26.47 6.39
C ALA A 7 -26.27 -27.38 5.61
N ASN A 8 -26.77 -28.49 5.06
CA ASN A 8 -25.97 -29.37 4.21
C ASN A 8 -25.53 -28.67 2.92
N SER A 9 -26.41 -27.90 2.29
CA SER A 9 -26.05 -27.12 1.09
C SER A 9 -24.97 -26.08 1.39
N ILE A 10 -25.06 -25.39 2.52
CA ILE A 10 -24.04 -24.41 2.96
C ILE A 10 -22.69 -25.11 3.16
N ASN A 11 -22.68 -26.26 3.83
CA ASN A 11 -21.46 -27.02 4.08
C ASN A 11 -20.80 -27.51 2.78
N GLU A 12 -21.58 -27.95 1.79
CA GLU A 12 -21.04 -28.35 0.48
C GLU A 12 -20.44 -27.17 -0.29
N VAL A 13 -21.11 -26.01 -0.29
CA VAL A 13 -20.55 -24.78 -0.92
C VAL A 13 -19.27 -24.36 -0.20
N PHE A 14 -19.25 -24.41 1.12
CA PHE A 14 -18.05 -24.08 1.90
C PHE A 14 -16.89 -25.03 1.60
N LYS A 15 -17.18 -26.33 1.47
CA LYS A 15 -16.18 -27.35 1.10
C LYS A 15 -15.60 -27.11 -0.30
N GLN A 16 -16.44 -26.76 -1.28
CA GLN A 16 -15.98 -26.40 -2.62
C GLN A 16 -15.12 -25.14 -2.60
N SER A 17 -15.55 -24.10 -1.88
CA SER A 17 -14.79 -22.86 -1.70
C SER A 17 -13.40 -23.14 -1.12
N LYS A 18 -13.31 -24.00 -0.09
CA LYS A 18 -12.04 -24.43 0.49
C LYS A 18 -11.12 -25.12 -0.54
N GLN A 19 -11.66 -26.00 -1.37
CA GLN A 19 -10.88 -26.67 -2.42
C GLN A 19 -10.33 -25.69 -3.47
N PHE A 20 -11.14 -24.72 -3.91
CA PHE A 20 -10.67 -23.69 -4.83
C PHE A 20 -9.59 -22.81 -4.21
N TYR A 21 -9.73 -22.48 -2.92
CA TYR A 21 -8.73 -21.72 -2.19
C TYR A 21 -7.40 -22.48 -2.09
N GLU A 22 -7.42 -23.75 -1.70
CA GLU A 22 -6.23 -24.61 -1.64
C GLU A 22 -5.55 -24.74 -3.01
N ALA A 23 -6.34 -24.97 -4.09
CA ALA A 23 -5.81 -25.03 -5.45
C ALA A 23 -5.19 -23.69 -5.90
N GLY A 24 -5.78 -22.57 -5.49
CA GLY A 24 -5.25 -21.23 -5.73
C GLY A 24 -3.92 -20.99 -5.03
N ILE A 25 -3.78 -21.42 -3.77
CA ILE A 25 -2.52 -21.35 -3.01
C ILE A 25 -1.42 -22.13 -3.72
N GLU A 26 -1.70 -23.38 -4.10
CA GLU A 26 -0.70 -24.23 -4.74
C GLU A 26 -0.28 -23.69 -6.11
N SER A 27 -1.23 -23.22 -6.90
CA SER A 27 -0.94 -22.57 -8.19
C SER A 27 -0.07 -21.31 -8.01
N PHE A 28 -0.34 -20.52 -6.97
CA PHE A 28 0.44 -19.33 -6.64
C PHE A 28 1.87 -19.65 -6.20
N LYS A 29 2.06 -20.69 -5.37
CA LYS A 29 3.40 -21.17 -4.98
C LYS A 29 4.22 -21.59 -6.20
N LEU A 30 3.60 -22.32 -7.13
CA LEU A 30 4.24 -22.73 -8.38
C LEU A 30 4.62 -21.52 -9.24
N ALA A 31 3.75 -20.51 -9.34
CA ALA A 31 4.04 -19.28 -10.08
C ALA A 31 5.24 -18.52 -9.47
N ILE A 32 5.27 -18.35 -8.14
CA ILE A 32 6.39 -17.69 -7.45
C ILE A 32 7.71 -18.47 -7.65
N ALA A 33 7.66 -19.80 -7.62
CA ALA A 33 8.85 -20.63 -7.86
C ALA A 33 9.38 -20.46 -9.29
N ALA A 34 8.50 -20.40 -10.29
CA ALA A 34 8.86 -20.12 -11.67
C ALA A 34 9.45 -18.71 -11.84
N ASP A 35 8.86 -17.71 -11.18
CA ASP A 35 9.37 -16.32 -11.17
C ASP A 35 10.79 -16.24 -10.59
N LYS A 36 11.06 -17.00 -9.52
CA LYS A 36 12.40 -17.12 -8.93
C LYS A 36 13.40 -17.74 -9.91
N GLU A 37 13.05 -18.83 -10.57
CA GLU A 37 13.91 -19.46 -11.56
C GLU A 37 14.22 -18.51 -12.74
N ALA A 38 13.20 -17.83 -13.27
CA ALA A 38 13.38 -16.81 -14.29
C ALA A 38 14.29 -15.66 -13.81
N GLY A 39 14.12 -15.21 -12.57
CA GLY A 39 14.99 -14.22 -11.93
C GLY A 39 16.46 -14.67 -11.83
N GLU A 40 16.72 -15.93 -11.49
CA GLU A 40 18.07 -16.50 -11.44
C GLU A 40 18.72 -16.54 -12.83
N MET A 41 17.97 -16.91 -13.87
CA MET A 41 18.45 -16.87 -15.25
C MET A 41 18.77 -15.44 -15.69
N LEU A 42 17.90 -14.47 -15.38
CA LEU A 42 18.11 -13.06 -15.70
C LEU A 42 19.35 -12.49 -15.00
N ILE A 43 19.63 -12.88 -13.76
CA ILE A 43 20.85 -12.50 -13.04
C ILE A 43 22.09 -13.00 -13.78
N LYS A 44 22.10 -14.27 -14.22
CA LYS A 44 23.20 -14.85 -15.00
C LYS A 44 23.42 -14.09 -16.30
N VAL A 45 22.35 -13.84 -17.08
CA VAL A 45 22.43 -13.07 -18.32
C VAL A 45 22.95 -11.66 -18.07
N LYS A 46 22.43 -10.95 -17.07
CA LYS A 46 22.88 -9.59 -16.73
C LYS A 46 24.37 -9.55 -16.37
N SER A 47 24.90 -10.58 -15.71
CA SER A 47 26.32 -10.68 -15.37
C SER A 47 27.24 -10.91 -16.57
N SER A 48 26.70 -11.45 -17.67
CA SER A 48 27.46 -11.74 -18.90
C SER A 48 27.43 -10.60 -19.92
N LEU A 49 26.56 -9.60 -19.74
CA LEU A 49 26.40 -8.48 -20.66
C LEU A 49 27.22 -7.25 -20.22
N PRO A 50 27.69 -6.41 -21.17
CA PRO A 50 28.26 -5.11 -20.86
C PRO A 50 27.27 -4.19 -20.12
N TYR A 51 27.80 -3.26 -19.33
CA TYR A 51 26.98 -2.28 -18.61
C TYR A 51 26.04 -1.52 -19.56
N GLY A 52 24.78 -1.37 -19.16
CA GLY A 52 23.75 -0.67 -19.94
C GLY A 52 23.04 -1.51 -21.02
N GLN A 53 23.58 -2.67 -21.44
CA GLN A 53 22.97 -3.46 -22.52
C GLN A 53 21.82 -4.38 -22.07
N PHE A 54 21.66 -4.58 -20.75
CA PHE A 54 20.66 -5.51 -20.23
C PHE A 54 19.21 -5.12 -20.62
N GLY A 55 18.88 -3.83 -20.59
CA GLY A 55 17.54 -3.36 -20.95
C GLY A 55 17.16 -3.66 -22.40
N ASP A 56 18.09 -3.38 -23.32
CA ASP A 56 17.92 -3.68 -24.76
C ASP A 56 17.90 -5.18 -25.04
N TRP A 57 18.64 -5.97 -24.26
CA TRP A 57 18.61 -7.41 -24.37
C TRP A 57 17.25 -7.97 -23.96
N VAL A 58 16.69 -7.51 -22.83
CA VAL A 58 15.36 -7.96 -22.36
C VAL A 58 14.29 -7.62 -23.39
N SER A 59 14.28 -6.40 -23.93
CA SER A 59 13.25 -5.98 -24.89
C SER A 59 13.30 -6.76 -26.22
N LYS A 60 14.46 -7.31 -26.58
CA LYS A 60 14.63 -8.11 -27.81
C LYS A 60 14.41 -9.61 -27.62
N ASN A 61 14.64 -10.14 -26.43
CA ASN A 61 14.70 -11.59 -26.18
C ASN A 61 13.61 -12.11 -25.24
N CYS A 62 12.83 -11.23 -24.61
CA CYS A 62 11.82 -11.62 -23.64
C CYS A 62 10.48 -10.93 -23.93
N ASP A 63 9.37 -11.64 -23.68
CA ASP A 63 8.01 -11.12 -23.86
C ASP A 63 7.54 -10.25 -22.68
N PHE A 64 8.46 -9.70 -21.90
CA PHE A 64 8.16 -8.86 -20.74
C PHE A 64 9.04 -7.61 -20.68
N THR A 65 8.58 -6.61 -19.94
CA THR A 65 9.27 -5.33 -19.83
C THR A 65 10.54 -5.43 -18.97
N HIS A 66 11.50 -4.53 -19.20
CA HIS A 66 12.68 -4.39 -18.33
C HIS A 66 12.30 -4.17 -16.85
N ARG A 67 11.18 -3.51 -16.56
CA ARG A 67 10.65 -3.35 -15.20
C ARG A 67 10.28 -4.69 -14.58
N HIS A 68 9.61 -5.55 -15.34
CA HIS A 68 9.23 -6.89 -14.90
C HIS A 68 10.47 -7.76 -14.66
N ALA A 69 11.45 -7.71 -15.57
CA ALA A 69 12.73 -8.39 -15.40
C ALA A 69 13.42 -8.05 -14.07
N ASN A 70 13.45 -6.75 -13.72
CA ASN A 70 14.03 -6.32 -12.45
C ASN A 70 13.26 -6.84 -11.22
N ARG A 71 11.93 -6.99 -11.32
CA ARG A 71 11.11 -7.60 -10.24
C ARG A 71 11.41 -9.07 -10.07
N LEU A 72 11.51 -9.84 -11.16
CA LEU A 72 11.90 -11.26 -11.10
C LEU A 72 13.28 -11.44 -10.49
N MET A 73 14.26 -10.62 -10.90
CA MET A 73 15.59 -10.61 -10.31
C MET A 73 15.56 -10.25 -8.81
N LEU A 74 14.66 -9.35 -8.39
CA LEU A 74 14.49 -8.98 -6.99
C LEU A 74 13.90 -10.14 -6.16
N ILE A 75 12.93 -10.88 -6.73
CA ILE A 75 12.38 -12.10 -6.13
C ILE A 75 13.49 -13.13 -5.92
N ALA A 76 14.27 -13.42 -6.97
CA ALA A 76 15.38 -14.37 -6.88
C ALA A 76 16.42 -13.97 -5.82
N LYS A 77 16.77 -12.68 -5.71
CA LYS A 77 17.72 -12.18 -4.71
C LYS A 77 17.23 -12.29 -3.27
N ASN A 78 15.93 -12.15 -3.05
CA ASN A 78 15.33 -12.14 -1.71
C ASN A 78 14.57 -13.43 -1.39
N TRP A 79 14.86 -14.51 -2.10
CA TRP A 79 14.10 -15.76 -2.03
C TRP A 79 13.95 -16.32 -0.62
N GLU A 80 15.05 -16.34 0.15
CA GLU A 80 15.06 -16.86 1.52
C GLU A 80 14.11 -16.08 2.45
N LYS A 81 14.06 -14.75 2.30
CA LYS A 81 13.13 -13.90 3.07
C LYS A 81 11.68 -14.13 2.67
N ILE A 82 11.43 -14.30 1.37
CA ILE A 82 10.09 -14.57 0.85
C ILE A 82 9.58 -15.91 1.39
N ILE A 83 10.36 -16.98 1.31
CA ILE A 83 9.99 -18.28 1.88
C ILE A 83 9.79 -18.19 3.39
N ALA A 84 10.71 -17.59 4.14
CA ALA A 84 10.57 -17.48 5.58
C ALA A 84 9.27 -16.77 5.99
N THR A 85 8.84 -15.77 5.22
CA THR A 85 7.56 -15.07 5.45
C THR A 85 6.34 -15.90 5.03
N LEU A 86 6.48 -16.75 4.02
CA LEU A 86 5.41 -17.68 3.60
C LEU A 86 5.23 -18.82 4.61
N ASP A 87 6.32 -19.30 5.21
CA ASP A 87 6.30 -20.42 6.16
C ASP A 87 5.85 -20.00 7.57
N THR A 88 6.06 -18.74 7.96
CA THR A 88 5.72 -18.23 9.30
C THR A 88 4.27 -17.79 9.45
N ARG A 89 3.52 -17.68 8.34
CA ARG A 89 2.10 -17.37 8.41
C ARG A 89 1.33 -18.64 8.75
N ASP A 90 0.79 -18.67 9.96
CA ASP A 90 -0.19 -19.68 10.37
C ASP A 90 -1.31 -19.78 9.33
N GLU A 91 -1.76 -21.01 9.03
CA GLU A 91 -2.85 -21.31 8.10
C GLU A 91 -4.17 -20.57 8.43
N SER A 92 -4.26 -19.96 9.62
CA SER A 92 -5.42 -19.22 10.12
C SER A 92 -5.57 -17.82 9.52
N GLU A 93 -4.50 -17.16 9.07
CA GLU A 93 -4.57 -15.86 8.39
C GLU A 93 -4.63 -16.05 6.87
N SER A 94 -5.79 -16.54 6.43
CA SER A 94 -6.19 -16.95 5.07
C SER A 94 -6.22 -15.82 3.99
N LEU A 95 -5.28 -14.87 4.04
CA LEU A 95 -5.06 -13.95 2.94
C LEU A 95 -3.68 -14.23 2.36
N LEU A 96 -3.68 -15.06 1.33
CA LEU A 96 -2.56 -15.26 0.42
C LEU A 96 -1.85 -13.91 0.21
N PRO A 97 -0.54 -13.80 0.51
CA PRO A 97 0.19 -12.58 0.24
C PRO A 97 0.12 -12.35 -1.26
N SER A 98 -0.56 -11.28 -1.66
CA SER A 98 -0.58 -10.87 -3.06
C SER A 98 0.85 -10.75 -3.59
N LEU A 99 1.06 -10.86 -4.90
CA LEU A 99 2.37 -10.59 -5.50
C LEU A 99 2.93 -9.21 -5.07
N ARG A 100 2.04 -8.23 -4.83
CA ARG A 100 2.40 -6.94 -4.23
C ARG A 100 3.03 -7.08 -2.85
N THR A 101 2.48 -7.95 -2.00
CA THR A 101 3.03 -8.24 -0.66
C THR A 101 4.40 -8.90 -0.75
N ALA A 102 4.58 -9.90 -1.61
CA ALA A 102 5.90 -10.53 -1.83
C ALA A 102 6.94 -9.51 -2.30
N LEU A 103 6.56 -8.62 -3.22
CA LEU A 103 7.43 -7.55 -3.69
C LEU A 103 7.67 -6.46 -2.64
N ALA A 104 6.68 -6.13 -1.81
CA ALA A 104 6.84 -5.19 -0.70
C ALA A 104 7.83 -5.73 0.34
N LEU A 105 7.74 -7.02 0.66
CA LEU A 105 8.70 -7.71 1.54
C LEU A 105 10.11 -7.74 0.95
N ALA A 106 10.23 -7.96 -0.37
CA ALA A 106 11.52 -7.94 -1.05
C ALA A 106 12.11 -6.52 -1.20
N ALA A 107 11.26 -5.50 -1.29
CA ALA A 107 11.65 -4.09 -1.40
C ALA A 107 11.92 -3.42 -0.05
N ALA A 108 11.47 -4.02 1.05
CA ALA A 108 11.87 -3.66 2.41
C ALA A 108 13.33 -4.07 2.64
N GLU A 109 14.25 -3.38 1.96
CA GLU A 109 15.63 -3.33 2.43
C GLU A 109 15.60 -2.75 3.85
N PRO A 110 16.40 -3.31 4.80
CA PRO A 110 16.56 -2.65 6.09
C PRO A 110 17.08 -1.25 5.78
N LYS A 111 16.22 -0.24 6.01
CA LYS A 111 16.61 1.16 5.88
C LYS A 111 17.92 1.28 6.65
N PRO A 112 19.06 1.58 6.00
CA PRO A 112 20.34 1.61 6.68
C PRO A 112 20.14 2.50 7.89
N GLU A 113 20.28 1.90 9.08
CA GLU A 113 19.98 2.54 10.35
C GLU A 113 20.79 3.83 10.31
N ALA A 114 20.09 4.96 10.17
CA ALA A 114 20.77 6.23 9.97
C ALA A 114 21.73 6.35 11.15
N PRO A 115 23.02 6.69 10.92
CA PRO A 115 23.94 6.92 12.02
C PRO A 115 23.23 7.83 13.02
N PRO A 116 23.24 7.49 14.33
CA PRO A 116 22.44 8.16 15.33
C PRO A 116 22.61 9.67 15.13
N PRO A 117 21.51 10.43 14.95
CA PRO A 117 21.60 11.82 14.57
C PRO A 117 22.53 12.53 15.54
N GLU A 118 23.57 13.16 15.01
CA GLU A 118 24.43 14.01 15.84
C GLU A 118 23.50 14.98 16.58
N PRO A 119 23.65 15.12 17.91
CA PRO A 119 22.73 15.90 18.71
C PRO A 119 22.70 17.33 18.18
N THR A 120 21.63 17.67 17.45
CA THR A 120 21.41 19.05 17.00
C THR A 120 21.19 19.90 18.24
N PRO A 121 22.08 20.86 18.53
CA PRO A 121 21.93 21.71 19.70
C PRO A 121 20.66 22.54 19.54
N LYS A 122 19.70 22.35 20.43
CA LYS A 122 18.51 23.18 20.52
C LYS A 122 18.87 24.47 21.26
N TYR A 123 18.53 25.61 20.66
CA TYR A 123 18.71 26.92 21.29
C TYR A 123 17.33 27.55 21.51
N LYS A 124 17.07 28.06 22.72
CA LYS A 124 15.89 28.89 23.00
C LYS A 124 16.32 30.35 23.03
N VAL A 125 15.70 31.18 22.19
CA VAL A 125 16.00 32.62 22.11
C VAL A 125 15.23 33.34 23.21
N ALA A 126 15.92 33.85 24.24
CA ALA A 126 15.31 34.69 25.25
C ALA A 126 15.36 36.15 24.79
N LEU A 127 14.30 36.63 24.14
CA LEU A 127 14.17 38.04 23.74
C LEU A 127 13.96 38.91 24.98
N LYS A 128 15.01 39.59 25.46
CA LYS A 128 14.87 40.61 26.50
C LYS A 128 14.31 41.89 25.89
N GLY A 129 13.03 42.16 26.17
CA GLY A 129 12.44 43.48 25.99
C GLY A 129 11.50 43.66 24.81
N HIS A 130 11.16 42.62 24.04
CA HIS A 130 10.06 42.65 23.07
C HIS A 130 9.09 41.50 23.34
N ALA A 131 7.85 41.84 23.66
CA ALA A 131 6.78 40.91 23.93
C ALA A 131 6.32 40.21 22.64
N CYS A 132 7.02 39.14 22.27
CA CYS A 132 6.54 38.14 21.31
C CYS A 132 6.31 36.85 22.09
N TYR A 133 5.24 36.78 22.87
CA TYR A 133 4.81 35.54 23.52
C TYR A 133 3.98 34.73 22.51
N GLY A 134 4.43 33.52 22.16
CA GLY A 134 3.58 32.49 21.53
C GLY A 134 3.87 32.05 20.10
N GLU A 135 4.91 32.55 19.41
CA GLU A 135 5.27 32.08 18.06
C GLU A 135 6.54 31.20 18.09
N THR A 136 6.45 30.00 17.51
CA THR A 136 7.59 29.11 17.24
C THR A 136 8.39 29.69 16.08
N VAL A 137 9.66 30.02 16.30
CA VAL A 137 10.53 30.60 15.27
C VAL A 137 11.48 29.53 14.74
N GLU A 138 11.46 29.28 13.43
CA GLU A 138 12.48 28.48 12.76
C GLU A 138 13.72 29.33 12.49
N VAL A 139 14.85 28.95 13.08
CA VAL A 139 16.14 29.58 12.83
C VAL A 139 16.83 28.82 11.69
N LYS A 140 17.08 29.49 10.57
CA LYS A 140 17.93 28.97 9.49
C LYS A 140 19.31 29.61 9.61
N GLU A 141 20.34 28.82 9.92
CA GLU A 141 21.73 29.28 9.83
C GLU A 141 22.10 29.42 8.34
N GLU A 142 22.12 30.64 7.82
CA GLU A 142 22.81 30.92 6.56
C GLU A 142 24.31 31.06 6.84
N LEU A 143 25.05 30.02 6.51
CA LEU A 143 26.46 29.81 6.87
C LEU A 143 27.47 30.76 6.20
N ASN A 144 27.04 31.88 5.60
CA ASN A 144 27.90 32.72 4.78
C ASN A 144 27.72 34.22 5.05
N LYS A 145 27.92 34.65 6.30
CA LYS A 145 28.59 35.92 6.71
C LYS A 145 28.28 36.22 8.18
N GLY A 146 29.27 36.03 9.04
CA GLY A 146 29.45 36.62 10.38
C GLY A 146 28.20 36.81 11.25
N ASP A 147 28.03 35.95 12.26
CA ASP A 147 27.30 36.14 13.53
C ASP A 147 25.91 36.78 13.53
N VAL A 148 25.22 36.84 12.38
CA VAL A 148 23.85 37.33 12.27
C VAL A 148 22.90 36.17 12.00
N LEU A 149 22.03 35.88 12.95
CA LEU A 149 20.91 34.96 12.75
C LEU A 149 19.70 35.76 12.27
N VAL A 150 19.05 35.32 11.20
CA VAL A 150 17.82 35.96 10.71
C VAL A 150 16.63 35.13 11.18
N CYS A 151 15.82 35.69 12.06
CA CYS A 151 14.55 35.07 12.46
C CYS A 151 13.46 35.54 11.51
N LYS A 152 12.75 34.59 10.90
CA LYS A 152 11.56 34.86 10.10
C LYS A 152 10.35 34.86 11.02
N THR A 153 9.66 35.98 11.11
CA THR A 153 8.38 36.11 11.81
C THR A 153 7.27 36.39 10.80
N SER A 154 6.00 36.22 11.21
CA SER A 154 4.83 36.59 10.41
C SER A 154 4.83 38.08 9.97
N LYS A 155 5.64 38.92 10.62
CA LYS A 155 5.76 40.37 10.37
C LYS A 155 7.04 40.78 9.63
N GLY A 156 7.89 39.84 9.25
CA GLY A 156 9.14 40.10 8.51
C GLY A 156 10.38 39.43 9.11
N GLU A 157 11.52 39.68 8.47
CA GLU A 157 12.84 39.20 8.89
C GLU A 157 13.49 40.15 9.89
N ILE A 158 13.91 39.64 11.05
CA ILE A 158 14.62 40.42 12.08
C ILE A 158 16.01 39.81 12.27
N PRO A 159 17.10 40.58 12.05
CA PRO A 159 18.46 40.12 12.30
C PRO A 159 18.82 40.17 13.80
N PHE A 160 19.47 39.13 14.29
CA PHE A 160 19.92 38.97 15.66
C PHE A 160 21.43 38.70 15.74
N LEU A 161 22.08 39.23 16.76
CA LEU A 161 23.49 38.96 17.05
C LEU A 161 23.63 37.74 17.98
N LYS A 162 24.53 36.81 17.64
CA LYS A 162 24.74 35.51 18.32
C LYS A 162 25.00 35.57 19.84
N LYS A 163 25.33 36.74 20.40
CA LYS A 163 25.69 36.93 21.83
C LYS A 163 24.49 36.93 22.79
N GLU A 164 23.26 36.92 22.28
CA GLU A 164 22.04 37.04 23.10
C GLU A 164 21.32 35.70 23.35
N LEU A 165 21.89 34.58 22.90
CA LEU A 165 21.30 33.25 23.04
C LEU A 165 21.65 32.61 24.40
N ILE A 166 20.61 32.13 25.10
CA ILE A 166 20.76 31.39 26.36
C ILE A 166 20.56 29.89 26.06
N PRO A 167 21.47 28.99 26.50
CA PRO A 167 21.33 27.56 26.29
C PRO A 167 20.06 27.00 26.94
N GLU A 168 19.39 26.07 26.26
CA GLU A 168 18.13 25.45 26.72
C GLU A 168 18.25 24.78 28.10
N SER A 169 19.46 24.36 28.49
CA SER A 169 19.76 23.78 29.81
C SER A 169 19.53 24.72 31.00
N GLN A 170 19.17 25.99 30.77
CA GLN A 170 18.92 26.99 31.83
C GLN A 170 17.44 27.37 31.98
N LEU A 171 16.51 26.72 31.28
CA LEU A 171 15.09 27.02 31.35
C LEU A 171 14.33 25.96 32.16
N LEU A 172 13.60 26.41 33.20
CA LEU A 172 12.74 25.57 34.06
C LEU A 172 11.46 25.15 33.32
N GLU A 173 11.09 23.87 33.47
CA GLU A 173 10.01 23.19 32.74
C GLU A 173 8.63 23.33 33.42
N SER A 174 7.57 23.50 32.62
CA SER A 174 6.19 23.14 32.99
C SER A 174 5.35 22.69 31.78
N VAL A 175 4.99 21.40 31.82
CA VAL A 175 3.71 20.68 31.51
C VAL A 175 3.01 20.77 30.13
N ASP A 176 2.98 19.58 29.49
CA ASP A 176 1.96 18.80 28.75
C ASP A 176 0.75 19.43 28.02
N ALA A 177 0.50 18.96 26.77
CA ALA A 177 -0.56 17.99 26.40
C ALA A 177 -0.79 17.96 24.87
N GLU A 178 -1.14 16.79 24.30
CA GLU A 178 -2.00 16.75 23.10
C GLU A 178 -2.77 15.41 22.97
N ILE A 179 -4.07 15.52 22.66
CA ILE A 179 -5.01 14.46 22.29
C ILE A 179 -5.23 14.58 20.77
N ILE A 180 -5.32 13.45 20.06
CA ILE A 180 -5.63 13.41 18.63
C ILE A 180 -6.94 12.62 18.43
N ASP A 181 -7.94 13.26 17.81
CA ASP A 181 -9.12 12.63 17.22
C ASP A 181 -8.87 12.43 15.70
N VAL A 182 -9.37 11.32 15.15
CA VAL A 182 -9.29 10.99 13.71
C VAL A 182 -10.69 10.81 13.14
N GLU A 183 -10.99 11.52 12.04
CA GLU A 183 -12.27 11.53 11.33
C GLU A 183 -12.43 10.36 10.33
N VAL A 184 -13.68 9.92 10.12
CA VAL A 184 -14.10 8.67 9.44
C VAL A 184 -14.76 8.96 8.09
N GLU A 185 -14.07 9.64 7.16
CA GLU A 185 -14.61 9.93 5.80
C GLU A 185 -13.95 9.14 4.66
N ASP A 186 -12.87 8.38 4.92
CA ASP A 186 -11.98 7.84 3.87
C ASP A 186 -12.37 6.43 3.32
N ILE A 187 -13.45 5.83 3.83
CA ILE A 187 -13.80 4.43 3.53
C ILE A 187 -14.55 4.28 2.19
N SER A 188 -15.21 5.32 1.68
CA SER A 188 -16.11 5.19 0.52
C SER A 188 -15.39 5.11 -0.84
N GLU A 189 -14.22 5.73 -0.98
CA GLU A 189 -13.44 5.71 -2.23
C GLU A 189 -12.69 4.38 -2.40
N GLN A 190 -12.13 3.85 -1.31
CA GLN A 190 -11.42 2.58 -1.31
C GLN A 190 -12.34 1.40 -1.67
N LEU A 191 -13.62 1.48 -1.29
CA LEU A 191 -14.62 0.47 -1.64
C LEU A 191 -14.97 0.49 -3.14
N LYS A 192 -14.98 1.67 -3.76
CA LYS A 192 -15.26 1.80 -5.22
C LYS A 192 -14.12 1.21 -6.06
N GLU A 193 -12.87 1.47 -5.68
CA GLU A 193 -11.71 0.88 -6.37
C GLU A 193 -11.66 -0.64 -6.21
N ALA A 194 -11.99 -1.17 -5.04
CA ALA A 194 -12.04 -2.61 -4.80
C ALA A 194 -13.09 -3.30 -5.69
N ILE A 195 -14.27 -2.70 -5.87
CA ILE A 195 -15.33 -3.25 -6.74
C ILE A 195 -14.91 -3.25 -8.21
N ALA A 196 -14.22 -2.20 -8.69
CA ALA A 196 -13.75 -2.12 -10.07
C ALA A 196 -12.74 -3.24 -10.41
N LEU A 197 -11.84 -3.56 -9.48
CA LEU A 197 -10.85 -4.65 -9.63
C LEU A 197 -11.50 -6.03 -9.68
N VAL A 198 -12.57 -6.25 -8.91
CA VAL A 198 -13.28 -7.54 -8.89
C VAL A 198 -14.00 -7.80 -10.21
N ILE A 199 -14.49 -6.76 -10.89
CA ILE A 199 -15.17 -6.88 -12.19
C ILE A 199 -14.22 -7.26 -13.33
N GLU A 200 -12.95 -6.82 -13.28
CA GLU A 200 -11.98 -7.07 -14.37
C GLU A 200 -11.44 -8.51 -14.38
N TYR A 201 -11.46 -9.21 -13.24
CA TYR A 201 -10.79 -10.51 -13.09
C TYR A 201 -11.73 -11.72 -12.90
N LEU A 202 -13.04 -11.52 -12.80
CA LEU A 202 -13.99 -12.62 -12.65
C LEU A 202 -14.39 -13.21 -14.03
N PRO A 203 -14.39 -14.55 -14.21
CA PRO A 203 -14.95 -15.19 -15.39
C PRO A 203 -16.43 -14.81 -15.55
N GLU A 204 -16.89 -14.66 -16.79
CA GLU A 204 -18.23 -14.12 -17.12
C GLU A 204 -19.40 -14.85 -16.42
N VAL A 205 -19.21 -16.13 -16.09
CA VAL A 205 -20.21 -16.97 -15.40
C VAL A 205 -20.34 -16.59 -13.91
N GLU A 206 -19.24 -16.27 -13.24
CA GLU A 206 -19.22 -15.90 -11.82
C GLU A 206 -19.64 -14.45 -11.63
N LEU A 207 -19.29 -13.58 -12.58
CA LEU A 207 -19.75 -12.18 -12.61
C LEU A 207 -21.29 -12.11 -12.64
N LYS A 208 -21.95 -12.98 -13.42
CA LYS A 208 -23.42 -13.06 -13.49
C LYS A 208 -24.04 -13.51 -12.18
N ALA A 209 -23.42 -14.45 -11.46
CA ALA A 209 -23.90 -14.93 -10.16
C ALA A 209 -23.76 -13.84 -9.08
N VAL A 210 -22.64 -13.13 -9.05
CA VAL A 210 -22.41 -12.01 -8.11
C VAL A 210 -23.38 -10.86 -8.39
N LEU A 211 -23.56 -10.47 -9.66
CA LEU A 211 -24.54 -9.45 -10.04
C LEU A 211 -25.99 -9.85 -9.71
N ALA A 212 -26.36 -11.11 -9.92
CA ALA A 212 -27.70 -11.61 -9.56
C ALA A 212 -27.93 -11.60 -8.04
N ALA A 213 -26.92 -11.93 -7.25
CA ALA A 213 -26.96 -11.85 -5.79
C ALA A 213 -27.08 -10.40 -5.30
N SER A 214 -26.32 -9.47 -5.87
CA SER A 214 -26.40 -8.03 -5.53
C SER A 214 -27.76 -7.42 -5.91
N LEU A 215 -28.37 -7.83 -7.03
CA LEU A 215 -29.70 -7.39 -7.43
C LEU A 215 -30.83 -7.94 -6.54
N SER A 216 -30.59 -9.06 -5.86
CA SER A 216 -31.53 -9.65 -4.89
C SER A 216 -31.53 -8.93 -3.53
N ILE A 217 -30.48 -8.15 -3.23
CA ILE A 217 -30.34 -7.41 -1.95
C ILE A 217 -31.06 -6.06 -1.98
N GLY A 218 -31.54 -5.60 -3.15
CA GLY A 218 -32.44 -4.45 -3.27
C GLY A 218 -32.04 -3.54 -4.43
N LYS A 219 -32.94 -3.42 -5.42
CA LYS A 219 -32.74 -2.58 -6.62
C LYS A 219 -32.64 -1.07 -6.32
N GLU A 220 -33.00 -0.64 -5.11
CA GLU A 220 -33.22 0.76 -4.77
C GLU A 220 -31.93 1.60 -4.60
N HIS A 221 -30.74 0.96 -4.58
CA HIS A 221 -29.47 1.65 -4.34
C HIS A 221 -28.45 1.57 -5.48
N LEU A 222 -28.80 0.98 -6.62
CA LEU A 222 -27.92 0.95 -7.79
C LEU A 222 -28.16 2.14 -8.73
N PRO A 223 -27.12 2.87 -9.16
CA PRO A 223 -27.24 3.91 -10.18
C PRO A 223 -27.86 3.35 -11.47
N SER A 224 -28.73 4.12 -12.13
CA SER A 224 -29.47 3.73 -13.34
C SER A 224 -28.58 3.09 -14.43
N ASP A 225 -27.36 3.60 -14.58
CA ASP A 225 -26.43 3.15 -15.62
C ASP A 225 -25.87 1.74 -15.32
N ALA A 226 -25.67 1.42 -14.04
CA ALA A 226 -25.24 0.09 -13.58
C ALA A 226 -26.35 -0.95 -13.77
N GLN A 227 -27.61 -0.55 -13.57
CA GLN A 227 -28.78 -1.42 -13.83
C GLN A 227 -28.89 -1.78 -15.32
N SER A 228 -28.65 -0.80 -16.21
CA SER A 228 -28.70 -1.04 -17.66
C SER A 228 -27.58 -1.97 -18.16
N THR A 229 -26.40 -1.88 -17.53
CA THR A 229 -25.24 -2.70 -17.87
C THR A 229 -25.42 -4.13 -17.38
N ALA A 230 -25.92 -4.30 -16.15
CA ALA A 230 -26.31 -5.60 -15.61
C ALA A 230 -27.37 -6.29 -16.48
N ALA A 231 -28.39 -5.55 -16.92
CA ALA A 231 -29.45 -6.06 -17.78
C ALA A 231 -28.97 -6.53 -19.15
N ARG A 232 -27.96 -5.86 -19.73
CA ARG A 232 -27.33 -6.30 -20.99
C ARG A 232 -26.50 -7.57 -20.83
N LEU A 233 -25.76 -7.70 -19.72
CA LEU A 233 -24.87 -8.84 -19.47
C LEU A 233 -25.63 -10.14 -19.16
N ILE A 234 -26.80 -10.04 -18.54
CA ILE A 234 -27.62 -11.21 -18.19
C ILE A 234 -28.38 -11.77 -19.42
N GLY A 235 -28.42 -11.03 -20.55
CA GLY A 235 -29.22 -11.39 -21.71
C GLY A 235 -30.69 -11.07 -21.43
N GLY A 236 -31.26 -10.13 -22.19
CA GLY A 236 -32.55 -9.49 -21.89
C GLY A 236 -33.81 -10.38 -21.83
N GLN A 237 -33.69 -11.71 -21.81
CA GLN A 237 -34.82 -12.63 -21.68
C GLN A 237 -35.15 -13.01 -20.23
N ASP A 238 -34.20 -12.93 -19.27
CA ASP A 238 -34.44 -13.42 -17.90
C ASP A 238 -34.96 -12.35 -16.90
N LEU A 239 -34.94 -11.06 -17.26
CA LEU A 239 -35.40 -9.99 -16.36
C LEU A 239 -36.93 -9.92 -16.22
N ALA A 240 -37.70 -10.50 -17.14
CA ALA A 240 -39.16 -10.54 -17.05
C ALA A 240 -39.67 -11.50 -15.95
N ILE A 241 -38.85 -12.47 -15.52
CA ILE A 241 -39.24 -13.49 -14.54
C ILE A 241 -39.06 -12.98 -13.10
N LEU A 242 -38.17 -12.00 -12.88
CA LEU A 242 -37.89 -11.42 -11.56
C LEU A 242 -38.76 -10.20 -11.20
N GLY A 243 -39.83 -9.95 -11.97
CA GLY A 243 -40.77 -8.84 -11.78
C GLY A 243 -42.15 -9.23 -11.23
N GLN A 244 -42.37 -10.51 -10.91
CA GLN A 244 -43.60 -11.00 -10.28
C GLN A 244 -43.26 -11.75 -8.99
N GLY A 245 -42.91 -10.99 -7.95
CA GLY A 245 -42.62 -11.47 -6.60
C GLY A 245 -42.67 -10.32 -5.61
#